data_AF-A0A973R6D9-F1
#
_entry.id   AF-A0A973R6D9-F1
#
_cell.length_a   1.000
_cell.length_b   1.000
_cell.length_c   1.000
_cell.angle_alpha   90.00
_cell.angle_beta   90.00
_cell.angle_gamma   90.00
#
_symmetry.space_group_name_H-M   'P 1'
#
loop_
_entity.id
_entity.type
_entity.pdbx_description
1 polymer ?
#
loop_
_entity_poly.entity_id
_entity_poly.type
_entity_poly.pdbx_seq_one_letter_code
_entity_poly.pdbx_strand_id
1 'polypeptide(L)'
;VAERLSAGGQPGQPPVRVAAVPAKVTVQAIAALAVHEPARRFDADVVAMTAAATATRYGAIEVAATEAWTMAGVCRPGQVLGHVENDVALIGDGQAEAAAAVLERMLSVGGEMVTLVVGAGAEPGVPEAVADRLRELHPVVDVVVYEGGQTGYPLLIGVE
;
A
#
# COMPACT_ATOMS: atom_id res chain seq x y z
N VAL A 1 9.43 -11.46 13.89
CA VAL A 1 10.62 -12.32 14.08
C VAL A 1 10.88 -13.00 12.74
N ALA A 2 11.99 -12.66 12.06
CA ALA A 2 12.30 -13.22 10.75
C ALA A 2 12.62 -14.72 10.89
N GLU A 3 11.80 -15.58 10.31
CA GLU A 3 12.06 -17.01 10.27
C GLU A 3 13.13 -17.28 9.21
N ARG A 4 14.23 -17.90 9.63
CA ARG A 4 15.30 -18.36 8.73
C ARG A 4 14.86 -19.68 8.13
N LEU A 5 14.48 -19.68 6.87
CA LEU A 5 14.23 -20.91 6.13
C LEU A 5 15.51 -21.29 5.39
N SER A 6 16.04 -22.48 5.64
CA SER A 6 17.08 -23.10 4.82
C SER A 6 16.38 -24.00 3.81
N ALA A 7 16.36 -23.62 2.53
CA ALA A 7 15.88 -24.49 1.46
C ALA A 7 16.90 -25.61 1.21
N GLY A 8 16.46 -26.86 1.14
CA GLY A 8 17.30 -28.02 0.82
C GLY A 8 17.84 -27.89 -0.61
N GLY A 9 19.15 -27.61 -0.74
CA GLY A 9 19.81 -27.51 -2.04
C GLY A 9 20.05 -28.88 -2.68
N GLN A 10 20.00 -28.95 -4.01
CA GLN A 10 20.49 -30.11 -4.75
C GLN A 10 22.01 -30.31 -4.49
N PRO A 11 22.51 -31.55 -4.51
CA PRO A 11 23.93 -31.81 -4.31
C PRO A 11 24.78 -31.04 -5.34
N GLY A 12 25.68 -30.18 -4.85
CA GLY A 12 26.57 -29.34 -5.66
C GLY A 12 26.27 -27.83 -5.63
N GLN A 13 25.17 -27.38 -5.02
CA GLN A 13 24.83 -25.96 -4.93
C GLN A 13 25.30 -25.34 -3.61
N PRO A 14 25.87 -24.10 -3.61
CA PRO A 14 26.25 -23.42 -2.38
C PRO A 14 25.02 -23.17 -1.49
N PRO A 15 25.20 -23.11 -0.15
CA PRO A 15 24.08 -22.90 0.77
C PRO A 15 23.39 -21.57 0.50
N VAL A 16 22.07 -21.62 0.32
CA VAL A 16 21.23 -20.44 0.09
C VAL A 16 20.66 -19.97 1.43
N ARG A 17 20.68 -18.65 1.65
CA ARG A 17 20.04 -18.00 2.80
C ARG A 17 18.71 -17.41 2.36
N VAL A 18 17.64 -17.75 3.08
CA VAL A 18 16.29 -17.21 2.82
C VAL A 18 15.74 -16.61 4.10
N ALA A 19 15.07 -15.46 3.96
CA ALA A 19 14.35 -14.79 5.03
C ALA A 19 13.02 -14.28 4.47
N ALA A 20 11.96 -14.35 5.28
CA ALA A 20 10.68 -13.75 4.96
C ALA A 20 10.62 -12.32 5.51
N VAL A 21 10.26 -11.36 4.65
CA VAL A 21 9.92 -9.99 5.07
C VAL A 21 8.39 -9.92 5.22
N PRO A 22 7.86 -9.62 6.41
CA PRO A 22 6.42 -9.58 6.62
C PRO A 22 5.81 -8.35 5.92
N ALA A 23 4.74 -8.56 5.17
CA ALA A 23 3.92 -7.51 4.57
C ALA A 23 2.45 -7.95 4.60
N LYS A 24 1.55 -7.04 4.97
CA LYS A 24 0.10 -7.26 4.95
C LYS A 24 -0.51 -6.92 3.61
N VAL A 25 0.06 -5.94 2.92
CA VAL A 25 -0.42 -5.38 1.65
C VAL A 25 0.75 -5.10 0.71
N THR A 26 0.45 -4.98 -0.59
CA THR A 26 1.45 -4.81 -1.66
C THR A 26 2.38 -3.61 -1.45
N VAL A 27 1.84 -2.47 -1.00
CA VAL A 27 2.64 -1.24 -0.81
C VAL A 27 3.75 -1.41 0.24
N GLN A 28 3.54 -2.23 1.28
CA GLN A 28 4.59 -2.55 2.26
C GLN A 28 5.70 -3.41 1.65
N ALA A 29 5.35 -4.31 0.72
CA ALA A 29 6.34 -5.10 -0.02
C ALA A 29 7.13 -4.22 -1.01
N ILE A 30 6.49 -3.23 -1.63
CA ILE A 30 7.17 -2.24 -2.49
C ILE A 30 8.18 -1.44 -1.66
N ALA A 31 7.78 -0.91 -0.50
CA ALA A 31 8.68 -0.19 0.40
C ALA A 31 9.87 -1.05 0.87
N ALA A 32 9.62 -2.32 1.19
CA ALA A 32 10.69 -3.27 1.52
C ALA A 32 11.69 -3.44 0.38
N LEU A 33 11.20 -3.61 -0.86
CA LEU A 33 12.04 -3.79 -2.04
C LEU A 33 12.80 -2.52 -2.40
N ALA A 34 12.22 -1.34 -2.17
CA ALA A 34 12.83 -0.05 -2.46
C ALA A 34 14.12 0.20 -1.65
N VAL A 35 14.23 -0.36 -0.45
CA VAL A 35 15.40 -0.22 0.43
C VAL A 35 16.39 -1.39 0.36
N HIS A 36 16.12 -2.40 -0.47
CA HIS A 36 16.99 -3.55 -0.67
C HIS A 36 18.33 -3.12 -1.27
N GLU A 37 19.44 -3.52 -0.64
CA GLU A 37 20.78 -3.21 -1.11
C GLU A 37 21.59 -4.51 -1.26
N PRO A 38 21.86 -4.99 -2.49
CA PRO A 38 22.58 -6.23 -2.73
C PRO A 38 23.98 -6.29 -2.11
N ALA A 39 24.66 -5.15 -1.95
CA ALA A 39 25.98 -5.09 -1.33
C ALA A 39 25.92 -5.14 0.21
N ARG A 40 24.74 -4.93 0.81
CA ARG A 40 24.55 -4.92 2.26
C ARG A 40 24.59 -6.36 2.79
N ARG A 41 25.13 -6.53 4.00
CA ARG A 41 25.10 -7.84 4.68
C ARG A 41 23.65 -8.33 4.80
N PHE A 42 23.39 -9.56 4.36
CA PHE A 42 22.05 -10.19 4.37
C PHE A 42 21.21 -9.89 5.62
N ASP A 43 21.72 -10.13 6.85
CA ASP A 43 20.91 -9.91 8.06
C ASP A 43 20.58 -8.43 8.27
N ALA A 44 21.49 -7.51 7.92
CA ALA A 44 21.24 -6.08 8.01
C ALA A 44 20.23 -5.62 6.95
N ASP A 45 20.27 -6.24 5.77
CA ASP A 45 19.33 -5.97 4.70
C ASP A 45 17.91 -6.44 5.03
N VAL A 46 17.76 -7.66 5.56
CA VAL A 46 16.46 -8.14 6.07
C VAL A 46 15.89 -7.22 7.14
N VAL A 47 16.74 -6.70 8.04
CA VAL A 47 16.31 -5.73 9.07
C VAL A 47 15.82 -4.43 8.42
N ALA A 48 16.58 -3.86 7.47
CA ALA A 48 16.19 -2.64 6.78
C ALA A 48 14.89 -2.81 5.99
N MET A 49 14.76 -3.88 5.20
CA MET A 49 13.56 -4.21 4.45
C MET A 49 12.34 -4.41 5.35
N THR A 50 12.51 -5.11 6.48
CA THR A 50 11.43 -5.32 7.47
C THR A 50 11.01 -4.01 8.13
N ALA A 51 11.98 -3.13 8.43
CA ALA A 51 11.70 -1.82 9.01
C ALA A 51 10.89 -0.95 8.03
N ALA A 52 11.29 -0.89 6.76
CA ALA A 52 10.55 -0.15 5.73
C ALA A 52 9.12 -0.68 5.55
N ALA A 53 8.95 -2.00 5.42
CA ALA A 53 7.62 -2.62 5.33
C ALA A 53 6.71 -2.26 6.53
N THR A 54 7.29 -2.25 7.74
CA THR A 54 6.55 -2.01 8.99
C THR A 54 6.23 -0.53 9.19
N ALA A 55 7.12 0.37 8.76
CA ALA A 55 6.93 1.81 8.85
C ALA A 55 5.90 2.32 7.84
N THR A 56 5.76 1.64 6.70
CA THR A 56 4.78 1.97 5.66
C THR A 56 3.37 1.74 6.17
N ARG A 57 2.64 2.84 6.36
CA ARG A 57 1.20 2.83 6.63
C ARG A 57 0.45 2.61 5.33
N TYR A 58 -0.71 1.98 5.41
CA TYR A 58 -1.46 1.61 4.22
C TYR A 58 -2.93 1.98 4.31
N GLY A 59 -3.51 2.21 3.15
CA GLY A 59 -4.93 2.43 2.94
C GLY A 59 -5.34 1.92 1.56
N ALA A 60 -6.62 2.02 1.27
CA ALA A 60 -7.16 1.62 -0.02
C ALA A 60 -8.50 2.30 -0.27
N ILE A 61 -8.97 2.21 -1.51
CA ILE A 61 -10.39 2.32 -1.80
C ILE A 61 -10.92 0.99 -2.33
N GLU A 62 -12.19 0.71 -2.03
CA GLU A 62 -12.94 -0.47 -2.49
C GLU A 62 -14.31 -0.01 -3.00
N VAL A 63 -14.86 -0.65 -4.03
CA VAL A 63 -16.25 -0.41 -4.45
C VAL A 63 -17.13 -1.48 -3.81
N ALA A 64 -18.10 -1.05 -2.98
CA ALA A 64 -19.00 -1.95 -2.29
C ALA A 64 -19.83 -2.77 -3.31
N ALA A 65 -19.72 -4.09 -3.25
CA ALA A 65 -20.53 -4.99 -4.09
C ALA A 65 -21.94 -5.22 -3.52
N THR A 66 -22.10 -5.10 -2.21
CA THR A 66 -23.35 -5.35 -1.48
C THR A 66 -23.57 -4.28 -0.41
N GLU A 67 -24.80 -4.16 0.07
CA GLU A 67 -25.07 -3.35 1.27
C GLU A 67 -24.42 -3.99 2.50
N ALA A 68 -23.75 -3.20 3.32
CA ALA A 68 -23.11 -3.68 4.54
C ALA A 68 -23.03 -2.59 5.63
N TRP A 69 -23.01 -3.04 6.89
CA TRP A 69 -22.76 -2.17 8.03
C TRP A 69 -21.25 -2.03 8.26
N THR A 70 -20.77 -0.80 8.27
CA THR A 70 -19.37 -0.45 8.53
C THR A 70 -19.27 0.53 9.69
N MET A 71 -18.06 0.77 10.19
CA MET A 71 -17.82 1.80 11.21
C MET A 71 -18.13 3.22 10.71
N ALA A 72 -18.05 3.46 9.40
CA ALA A 72 -18.41 4.74 8.76
C ALA A 72 -19.92 4.88 8.48
N GLY A 73 -20.72 3.85 8.73
CA GLY A 73 -22.15 3.79 8.45
C GLY A 73 -22.55 2.64 7.52
N VAL A 74 -23.77 2.67 7.01
CA VAL A 74 -24.27 1.69 6.04
C VAL A 74 -23.82 2.09 4.64
N CYS A 75 -23.05 1.24 3.98
CA CYS A 75 -22.72 1.42 2.57
C CYS A 75 -23.72 0.69 1.68
N ARG A 76 -23.89 1.17 0.46
CA ARG A 76 -24.73 0.58 -0.58
C ARG A 76 -23.88 0.09 -1.75
N PRO A 77 -24.38 -0.86 -2.55
CA PRO A 77 -23.70 -1.27 -3.77
C PRO A 77 -23.33 -0.09 -4.67
N GLY A 78 -22.09 -0.06 -5.15
CA GLY A 78 -21.55 1.00 -6.00
C GLY A 78 -20.92 2.17 -5.24
N GLN A 79 -21.12 2.28 -3.92
CA GLN A 79 -20.42 3.29 -3.12
C GLN A 79 -18.96 2.90 -2.90
N VAL A 80 -18.11 3.91 -2.75
CA VAL A 80 -16.68 3.75 -2.53
C VAL A 80 -16.39 3.77 -1.04
N LEU A 81 -15.79 2.70 -0.54
CA LEU A 81 -15.28 2.56 0.82
C LEU A 81 -13.84 3.05 0.85
N GLY A 82 -13.53 3.97 1.77
CA GLY A 82 -12.15 4.40 2.02
C GLY A 82 -11.59 3.70 3.24
N HIS A 83 -10.52 2.94 3.06
CA HIS A 83 -9.85 2.17 4.10
C HIS A 83 -8.61 2.88 4.61
N VAL A 84 -8.47 2.95 5.94
CA VAL A 84 -7.21 3.26 6.61
C VAL A 84 -6.86 2.03 7.43
N GLU A 85 -5.70 1.43 7.13
CA GLU A 85 -5.34 0.09 7.57
C GLU A 85 -6.46 -0.93 7.28
N ASN A 86 -7.11 -1.49 8.31
CA ASN A 86 -8.16 -2.49 8.16
C ASN A 86 -9.57 -1.93 8.38
N ASP A 87 -9.69 -0.62 8.66
CA ASP A 87 -10.96 0.01 9.01
C ASP A 87 -11.52 0.80 7.84
N VAL A 88 -12.83 0.62 7.59
CA VAL A 88 -13.59 1.49 6.69
C VAL A 88 -13.79 2.82 7.41
N ALA A 89 -12.98 3.80 7.01
CA ALA A 89 -12.95 5.10 7.65
C ALA A 89 -14.00 6.06 7.05
N LEU A 90 -14.38 5.88 5.79
CA LEU A 90 -15.39 6.71 5.11
C LEU A 90 -16.14 5.92 4.04
N ILE A 91 -17.29 6.45 3.65
CA ILE A 91 -18.07 6.03 2.49
C ILE A 91 -18.27 7.26 1.61
N GLY A 92 -18.00 7.14 0.32
CA GLY A 92 -18.19 8.18 -0.68
C GLY A 92 -18.84 7.62 -1.95
N ASP A 93 -19.09 8.51 -2.91
CA ASP A 93 -19.74 8.15 -4.18
C ASP A 93 -18.78 8.19 -5.39
N GLY A 94 -17.52 8.60 -5.18
CA GLY A 94 -16.51 8.74 -6.22
C GLY A 94 -15.14 8.27 -5.76
N GLN A 95 -14.39 7.63 -6.67
CA GLN A 95 -13.10 7.01 -6.36
C GLN A 95 -12.03 8.04 -6.01
N ALA A 96 -11.94 9.13 -6.77
CA ALA A 96 -10.94 10.18 -6.57
C ALA A 96 -11.17 10.93 -5.25
N GLU A 97 -12.41 11.32 -4.94
CA GLU A 97 -12.74 12.00 -3.69
C GLU A 97 -12.50 11.10 -2.48
N ALA A 98 -12.88 9.82 -2.56
CA ALA A 98 -12.65 8.87 -1.48
C ALA A 98 -11.14 8.64 -1.24
N ALA A 99 -10.36 8.45 -2.31
CA ALA A 99 -8.91 8.28 -2.21
C ALA A 99 -8.22 9.51 -1.61
N ALA A 100 -8.59 10.72 -2.05
CA ALA A 100 -8.08 11.97 -1.49
C ALA A 100 -8.39 12.09 0.01
N ALA A 101 -9.62 11.76 0.42
CA ALA A 101 -10.01 11.81 1.83
C ALA A 101 -9.31 10.74 2.70
N VAL A 102 -9.02 9.56 2.15
CA VAL A 102 -8.16 8.56 2.82
C VAL A 102 -6.75 9.12 3.01
N LEU A 103 -6.18 9.70 1.96
CA LEU A 103 -4.84 10.30 1.99
C LEU A 103 -4.72 11.45 2.98
N GLU A 104 -5.69 12.37 3.01
CA GLU A 104 -5.71 13.48 3.98
C GLU A 104 -5.65 12.96 5.42
N ARG A 105 -6.35 11.87 5.73
CA ARG A 105 -6.30 11.23 7.04
C ARG A 105 -4.97 10.56 7.32
N MET A 106 -4.43 9.83 6.34
CA MET A 106 -3.12 9.20 6.49
C MET A 106 -2.02 10.25 6.67
N LEU A 107 -2.03 11.33 5.91
CA LEU A 107 -1.02 12.40 5.99
C LEU A 107 -1.20 13.33 7.20
N SER A 108 -2.33 13.25 7.92
CA SER A 108 -2.57 14.08 9.12
C SER A 108 -1.54 13.89 10.24
N VAL A 109 -0.87 12.73 10.28
CA VAL A 109 0.21 12.43 11.23
C VAL A 109 1.60 12.54 10.61
N GLY A 110 1.70 13.10 9.40
CA GLY A 110 2.92 13.23 8.61
C GLY A 110 3.03 12.21 7.48
N GLY A 111 4.07 12.35 6.68
CA GLY A 111 4.44 11.48 5.57
C GLY A 111 5.33 12.25 4.60
N GLU A 112 6.32 11.58 4.03
CA GLU A 112 7.26 12.13 3.05
C GLU A 112 7.03 11.57 1.65
N MET A 113 6.49 10.36 1.54
CA MET A 113 6.21 9.71 0.27
C MET A 113 4.85 9.02 0.28
N VAL A 114 4.15 9.12 -0.86
CA VAL A 114 2.93 8.38 -1.17
C VAL A 114 3.21 7.44 -2.34
N THR A 115 2.93 6.15 -2.14
CA THR A 115 2.93 5.16 -3.21
C THR A 115 1.48 4.77 -3.54
N LEU A 116 1.08 4.96 -4.80
CA LEU A 116 -0.21 4.56 -5.33
C LEU A 116 -0.06 3.32 -6.21
N VAL A 117 -0.86 2.28 -5.99
CA VAL A 117 -0.89 1.09 -6.84
C VAL A 117 -2.29 0.93 -7.43
N VAL A 118 -2.39 1.16 -8.74
CA VAL A 118 -3.63 1.25 -9.51
C VAL A 118 -4.17 -0.14 -9.83
N GLY A 119 -5.43 -0.38 -9.49
CA GLY A 119 -6.13 -1.64 -9.73
C GLY A 119 -6.95 -1.62 -11.01
N ALA A 120 -7.39 -2.81 -11.43
CA ALA A 120 -8.22 -2.97 -12.63
C ALA A 120 -9.61 -2.30 -12.52
N GLY A 121 -10.07 -2.02 -11.30
CA GLY A 121 -11.31 -1.30 -11.03
C GLY A 121 -11.17 0.23 -10.95
N ALA A 122 -9.96 0.77 -11.15
CA ALA A 122 -9.73 2.21 -11.15
C ALA A 122 -10.44 2.87 -12.33
N GLU A 123 -11.22 3.91 -12.06
CA GLU A 123 -11.76 4.75 -13.13
C GLU A 123 -10.65 5.55 -13.82
N PRO A 124 -10.74 5.79 -15.14
CA PRO A 124 -9.75 6.58 -15.86
C PRO A 124 -9.56 7.97 -15.24
N GLY A 125 -8.31 8.39 -15.03
CA GLY A 125 -8.00 9.71 -14.46
C GLY A 125 -7.99 9.77 -12.93
N VAL A 126 -8.42 8.72 -12.22
CA VAL A 126 -8.39 8.69 -10.74
C VAL A 126 -6.96 8.84 -10.20
N PRO A 127 -5.95 8.06 -10.65
CA PRO A 127 -4.59 8.19 -10.14
C PRO A 127 -4.00 9.57 -10.38
N GLU A 128 -4.24 10.16 -11.55
CA GLU A 128 -3.78 11.50 -11.91
C GLU A 128 -4.46 12.57 -11.04
N ALA A 129 -5.78 12.52 -10.90
CA ALA A 129 -6.53 13.46 -10.08
C ALA A 129 -6.09 13.42 -8.61
N VAL A 130 -5.85 12.22 -8.07
CA VAL A 130 -5.35 12.04 -6.70
C VAL A 130 -3.93 12.57 -6.56
N ALA A 131 -3.04 12.26 -7.50
CA ALA A 131 -1.65 12.72 -7.48
C ALA A 131 -1.56 14.25 -7.61
N ASP A 132 -2.36 14.86 -8.49
CA ASP A 132 -2.40 16.31 -8.66
C ASP A 132 -2.93 17.00 -7.40
N ARG A 133 -4.00 16.46 -6.82
CA ARG A 133 -4.54 16.96 -5.54
C ARG A 133 -3.52 16.90 -4.41
N LEU A 134 -2.74 15.81 -4.33
CA LEU A 134 -1.65 15.68 -3.36
C LEU A 134 -0.56 16.72 -3.59
N ARG A 135 -0.12 16.93 -4.83
CA ARG A 135 0.92 17.93 -5.15
C ARG A 135 0.49 19.35 -4.78
N GLU A 136 -0.80 19.66 -4.90
CA GLU A 136 -1.36 20.96 -4.50
C GLU A 136 -1.38 21.14 -2.97
N LEU A 137 -1.84 20.13 -2.22
CA LEU A 137 -2.03 20.23 -0.77
C LEU A 137 -0.77 19.94 0.05
N HIS A 138 0.07 19.02 -0.45
CA HIS A 138 1.25 18.50 0.20
C HIS A 138 2.45 18.56 -0.76
N PRO A 139 2.92 19.76 -1.14
CA PRO A 139 3.93 19.94 -2.19
C PRO A 139 5.31 19.35 -1.85
N VAL A 140 5.53 18.96 -0.59
CA VAL A 140 6.76 18.32 -0.10
C VAL A 140 6.67 16.79 -0.08
N VAL A 141 5.51 16.22 -0.41
CA VAL A 141 5.29 14.77 -0.44
C VAL A 141 5.53 14.26 -1.85
N ASP A 142 6.47 13.33 -1.98
CA ASP A 142 6.73 12.66 -3.26
C ASP A 142 5.62 11.66 -3.57
N VAL A 143 5.13 11.66 -4.81
CA VAL A 143 4.06 10.75 -5.25
C VAL A 143 4.57 9.84 -6.34
N VAL A 144 4.54 8.53 -6.08
CA VAL A 144 4.91 7.47 -7.04
C VAL A 144 3.66 6.66 -7.37
N VAL A 145 3.47 6.36 -8.66
CA VAL A 145 2.29 5.61 -9.15
C VAL A 145 2.76 4.37 -9.90
N TYR A 146 2.18 3.22 -9.55
CA TYR A 146 2.41 1.93 -10.19
C TYR A 146 1.11 1.34 -10.72
N GLU A 147 1.17 0.73 -11.91
CA GLU A 147 0.10 -0.14 -12.42
C GLU A 147 0.18 -1.49 -11.72
N GLY A 148 -0.85 -1.84 -10.95
CA GLY A 148 -0.93 -3.09 -10.18
C GLY A 148 -1.91 -4.11 -10.75
N GLY A 149 -3.02 -3.65 -11.34
CA GLY A 149 -4.00 -4.50 -12.01
C GLY A 149 -4.81 -5.42 -11.08
N GLN A 150 -4.70 -5.29 -9.76
CA GLN A 150 -5.50 -6.06 -8.81
C GLN A 150 -7.00 -5.75 -8.95
N THR A 151 -7.86 -6.75 -8.73
CA THR A 151 -9.32 -6.61 -8.93
C THR A 151 -10.09 -6.16 -7.70
N GLY A 152 -9.60 -6.44 -6.49
CA GLY A 152 -10.32 -6.15 -5.25
C GLY A 152 -10.33 -4.67 -4.85
N TYR A 153 -9.24 -3.95 -5.14
CA TYR A 153 -9.06 -2.56 -4.74
C TYR A 153 -8.70 -1.71 -5.97
N PRO A 154 -9.56 -0.77 -6.40
CA PRO A 154 -9.22 0.19 -7.43
C PRO A 154 -7.94 0.98 -7.15
N LEU A 155 -7.62 1.26 -5.88
CA LEU A 155 -6.38 1.90 -5.50
C LEU A 155 -5.88 1.37 -4.16
N LEU A 156 -4.62 0.95 -4.10
CA LEU A 156 -3.89 0.76 -2.85
C LEU A 156 -2.98 1.96 -2.62
N ILE A 157 -2.86 2.37 -1.35
CA ILE A 157 -2.16 3.58 -0.94
C ILE A 157 -1.15 3.19 0.14
N GLY A 158 0.12 3.55 -0.06
CA GLY A 158 1.18 3.50 0.93
C GLY A 158 1.60 4.91 1.31
N VAL A 159 1.82 5.16 2.61
CA VAL A 159 2.40 6.41 3.12
C VAL A 159 3.56 6.06 4.04
N GLU A 160 4.72 6.63 3.75
CA GLU A 160 5.95 6.53 4.52
C GLU A 160 6.21 7.83 5.27
#